data_AF-A0A317CYB3-F1
#
_entry.id   AF-A0A317CYB3-F1
#
_cell.length_a   1.000
_cell.length_b   1.000
_cell.length_c   1.000
_cell.angle_alpha   90.00
_cell.angle_beta   90.00
_cell.angle_gamma   90.00
#
_symmetry.space_group_name_H-M   'P 1'
#
loop_
_entity.id
_entity.type
_entity.pdbx_description
1 polymer ?
#
loop_
_entity_poly.entity_id
_entity_poly.type
_entity_poly.pdbx_seq_one_letter_code
_entity_poly.pdbx_strand_id
1 'polypeptide(L)' 'MLEAWGLTLTADIARQVREWRADGYSWRAIAACADDTWGTDSGGNQLFDEDLCRESARLLSEDLNADPWN' A
#
# COMPACT_ATOMS: atom_id res chain seq x y z
N MET A 1 3.13 -13.21 8.46
CA MET A 1 1.96 -12.55 7.87
C MET A 1 2.06 -11.10 8.28
N LEU A 2 2.14 -10.18 7.32
CA LEU A 2 2.12 -8.75 7.62
C LEU A 2 0.67 -8.30 7.57
N GLU A 3 0.26 -7.52 8.56
CA GLU A 3 -1.09 -6.99 8.64
C GLU A 3 -1.01 -5.47 8.72
N ALA A 4 -1.75 -4.80 7.85
CA ALA A 4 -1.94 -3.36 7.89
C ALA A 4 -3.41 -3.10 8.21
N TRP A 5 -3.71 -2.72 9.45
CA TRP A 5 -5.05 -2.28 9.88
C TRP A 5 -6.17 -3.29 9.54
N GLY A 6 -5.92 -4.58 9.77
CA GLY A 6 -6.86 -5.66 9.47
C GLY A 6 -6.80 -6.20 8.04
N LEU A 7 -5.99 -5.61 7.16
CA LEU A 7 -5.67 -6.17 5.85
C LEU A 7 -4.50 -7.16 5.95
N THR A 8 -4.74 -8.42 5.60
CA THR A 8 -3.67 -9.41 5.42
C THR A 8 -2.89 -9.14 4.13
N LEU A 9 -1.64 -8.72 4.24
CA LEU A 9 -0.79 -8.43 3.09
C LEU A 9 -0.27 -9.72 2.44
N THR A 10 -0.59 -9.89 1.16
CA THR A 10 -0.07 -10.94 0.28
C THR A 10 0.85 -10.34 -0.78
N ALA A 11 1.60 -11.20 -1.48
CA ALA A 11 2.48 -10.75 -2.56
C ALA A 11 1.72 -10.11 -3.73
N ASP A 12 0.49 -10.55 -3.99
CA ASP A 12 -0.37 -9.96 -5.02
C ASP A 12 -0.85 -8.56 -4.63
N ILE A 13 -1.26 -8.38 -3.37
CA ILE A 13 -1.63 -7.07 -2.81
C ILE A 13 -0.45 -6.10 -2.89
N ALA A 14 0.73 -6.54 -2.42
CA ALA A 14 1.92 -5.70 -2.44
C ALA A 14 2.32 -5.27 -3.86
N ARG A 15 2.21 -6.18 -4.85
CA ARG A 15 2.44 -5.85 -6.27
C ARG A 15 1.41 -4.86 -6.80
N GLN A 16 0.14 -4.98 -6.42
CA GLN A 16 -0.88 -4.02 -6.83
C GLN A 16 -0.63 -2.62 -6.27
N VAL A 17 -0.26 -2.51 -4.99
CA VAL A 17 0.13 -1.23 -4.37
C VAL A 17 1.35 -0.63 -5.08
N ARG A 18 2.30 -1.49 -5.49
CA ARG A 18 3.47 -1.07 -6.28
C ARG A 18 3.10 -0.45 -7.61
N GLU A 19 2.21 -1.11 -8.34
CA GLU A 19 1.71 -0.61 -9.61
C GLU A 19 1.02 0.75 -9.44
N TRP A 20 0.16 0.92 -8.43
CA TRP A 20 -0.48 2.21 -8.17
C TRP A 20 0.53 3.34 -7.92
N ARG A 21 1.57 3.09 -7.14
CA ARG A 21 2.64 4.08 -6.96
C ARG A 21 3.42 4.34 -8.25
N ALA A 22 3.73 3.31 -9.03
CA ALA A 22 4.38 3.47 -10.33
C ALA A 22 3.52 4.27 -11.32
N ASP A 23 2.19 4.16 -11.22
CA ASP A 23 1.22 4.95 -11.97
C ASP A 23 1.04 6.38 -11.42
N GLY A 24 1.80 6.76 -10.38
CA GLY A 24 1.80 8.11 -9.82
C GLY A 24 0.67 8.39 -8.83
N TYR A 25 0.02 7.37 -8.28
CA TYR A 25 -1.05 7.57 -7.31
C TYR A 25 -0.50 8.25 -6.06
N SER A 26 -1.20 9.29 -5.61
CA SER A 26 -0.93 9.90 -4.31
C SER A 26 -1.21 8.90 -3.20
N TRP A 27 -0.60 9.09 -2.02
CA TRP A 27 -0.82 8.19 -0.88
C TRP A 27 -2.30 8.08 -0.54
N ARG A 28 -3.02 9.21 -0.40
CA ARG A 28 -4.48 9.19 -0.17
C ARG A 28 -5.30 8.43 -1.20
N ALA A 29 -4.85 8.41 -2.45
CA ALA A 29 -5.54 7.67 -3.51
C ALA A 29 -5.36 6.16 -3.31
N ILE A 30 -4.23 5.72 -2.77
CA ILE A 30 -3.97 4.32 -2.44
C ILE A 30 -4.87 3.86 -1.31
N ALA A 31 -5.06 4.64 -0.24
CA ALA A 31 -5.99 4.29 0.85
C ALA A 31 -7.41 4.13 0.34
N ALA A 32 -7.87 5.10 -0.46
CA ALA A 32 -9.20 5.03 -1.06
C ALA A 32 -9.37 3.80 -1.95
N CYS A 33 -8.35 3.47 -2.76
CA CYS A 33 -8.35 2.26 -3.59
C CYS A 33 -8.30 0.99 -2.74
N ALA A 34 -7.56 0.96 -1.63
CA ALA A 34 -7.51 -0.17 -0.71
C ALA A 34 -8.85 -0.39 0.01
N ASP A 35 -9.51 0.70 0.42
CA ASP A 35 -10.85 0.66 1.02
C ASP A 35 -11.87 0.09 0.01
N ASP A 36 -11.83 0.55 -1.25
CA ASP A 36 -12.73 0.07 -2.30
C ASP A 36 -12.43 -1.37 -2.74
N THR A 37 -11.15 -1.73 -2.89
CA THR A 37 -10.73 -3.03 -3.45
C THR A 37 -10.75 -4.14 -2.40
N TRP A 38 -10.37 -3.84 -1.16
CA TRP A 38 -10.17 -4.84 -0.10
C TRP A 38 -11.02 -4.60 1.15
N GLY A 39 -11.86 -3.56 1.17
CA GLY A 39 -12.77 -3.29 2.27
C GLY A 39 -12.08 -2.85 3.55
N THR A 40 -10.90 -2.22 3.44
CA THR A 40 -10.25 -1.60 4.60
C THR A 40 -11.08 -0.44 5.12
N ASP A 41 -10.97 -0.17 6.43
CA ASP A 41 -11.65 0.96 7.08
C ASP A 41 -10.65 2.10 7.31
N SER A 42 -9.76 2.33 6.33
CA SER A 42 -8.73 3.37 6.47
C SER A 42 -9.33 4.76 6.33
N GLY A 43 -10.41 4.90 5.56
CA GLY A 43 -11.10 6.17 5.33
C GLY A 43 -10.21 7.21 4.65
N GLY A 44 -9.24 6.79 3.83
CA GLY A 44 -8.26 7.70 3.25
C GLY A 44 -7.19 8.19 4.22
N ASN A 45 -6.95 7.46 5.33
CA ASN A 45 -6.00 7.87 6.36
C ASN A 45 -4.55 7.72 5.87
N GLN A 46 -3.83 8.83 5.89
CA GLN A 46 -2.44 8.91 5.46
C GLN A 46 -1.48 7.96 6.23
N LEU A 47 -1.77 7.66 7.51
CA LEU A 47 -0.97 6.71 8.29
C LEU A 47 -1.15 5.27 7.79
N PHE A 48 -2.36 4.92 7.37
CA PHE A 48 -2.62 3.62 6.76
C PHE A 48 -1.86 3.46 5.44
N ASP A 49 -1.83 4.52 4.61
CA ASP A 49 -1.10 4.51 3.34
C ASP A 49 0.39 4.27 3.52
N GLU A 50 0.99 4.98 4.46
CA GLU A 50 2.42 4.87 4.76
C GLU A 50 2.77 3.46 5.24
N ASP A 51 1.96 2.91 6.16
CA ASP A 51 2.11 1.53 6.62
C ASP A 51 1.92 0.53 5.48
N LEU A 52 0.90 0.71 4.63
CA LEU A 52 0.59 -0.18 3.52
C LEU A 52 1.72 -0.19 2.48
N CYS A 53 2.25 0.98 2.11
CA CYS A 53 3.39 1.08 1.20
C CYS A 53 4.65 0.48 1.82
N ARG A 54 4.96 0.81 3.08
CA ARG A 54 6.14 0.29 3.78
C ARG A 54 6.14 -1.23 3.90
N GLU A 55 5.03 -1.82 4.35
CA GLU A 55 4.94 -3.26 4.50
C GLU A 55 4.91 -3.98 3.14
N SER A 56 4.32 -3.37 2.11
CA SER A 56 4.44 -3.86 0.74
C SER A 56 5.90 -3.87 0.26
N ALA A 57 6.72 -2.87 0.64
CA ALA A 57 8.14 -2.74 0.22
C ALA A 57 8.93 -3.88 0.80
N ARG A 58 8.71 -4.05 2.10
CA ARG A 58 9.34 -5.08 2.89
C ARG A 58 8.99 -6.47 2.37
N LEU A 59 7.75 -6.68 1.93
CA LEU A 59 7.32 -7.94 1.37
C LEU A 59 7.96 -8.21 -0.01
N LEU A 60 8.12 -7.18 -0.84
CA LEU A 60 8.76 -7.26 -2.15
C LEU A 60 10.30 -7.17 -2.09
N SER A 61 10.86 -6.90 -0.92
CA SER A 61 12.30 -6.61 -0.73
C SER A 61 12.78 -5.41 -1.55
N GLU A 62 11.94 -4.39 -1.69
CA GLU A 62 12.24 -3.13 -2.38
C GLU A 62 12.55 -2.00 -1.36
N ASP A 63 13.28 -0.96 -1.80
CA ASP A 63 13.54 0.24 -1.01
C ASP A 63 12.40 1.26 -1.19
N LEU A 64 11.77 1.66 -0.09
CA LEU A 64 10.66 2.61 -0.08
C LEU A 64 11.08 4.02 -0.52
N ASN A 65 12.37 4.36 -0.53
CA ASN A 65 12.89 5.67 -0.97
C ASN A 65 13.37 5.67 -2.43
N ALA A 66 13.26 4.53 -3.12
CA ALA A 66 13.63 4.38 -4.52
C ALA A 66 12.38 4.25 -5.39
N ASP A 67 12.40 4.88 -6.57
CA ASP A 67 11.33 4.77 -7.56
C ASP A 67 10.90 3.30 -7.79
N PRO A 68 9.59 2.97 -7.73
CA PRO A 68 8.45 3.90 -7.75
C PRO A 68 8.08 4.57 -6.41
N TRP A 69 8.76 4.25 -5.30
CA TRP A 69 8.35 4.70 -3.98
C TRP A 69 9.31 5.74 -3.41
N ASN A 70 8.76 6.81 -2.85
CA ASN A 70 9.45 7.97 -2.29
C ASN A 70 8.46 8.65 -1.34
#